data_AF-A0A7X9GCG3-F1
#
_entry.id   AF-A0A7X9GCG3-F1
#
_cell.length_a   1.000
_cell.length_b   1.000
_cell.length_c   1.000
_cell.angle_alpha   90.00
_cell.angle_beta   90.00
_cell.angle_gamma   90.00
#
_symmetry.space_group_name_H-M   'P 1'
#
loop_
_entity.id
_entity.type
_entity.pdbx_description
1 polymer ?
#
loop_
_entity_poly.entity_id
_entity_poly.type
_entity_poly.pdbx_seq_one_letter_code
_entity_poly.pdbx_strand_id
1 'polypeptide(L)'
;MLIFCLIGCKKTADPREREIIVLLNENKYDEARDLIIELYDGEEKKMEEMICWVNKVEKDEREIQEKIDELYLSKKLIIQSGHKLKIDGDYAYITGRVKNVSDKPISYFEIRVDYLDDDGNVLDSDYTNDGLKLNPGEQRSFEIMSKVDSFKDYSLSIGQIK
;
A
#
# COMPACT_ATOMS: atom_id res chain seq x y z
N MET A 1 -9.28 -13.54 4.75
CA MET A 1 -10.75 -13.58 4.96
C MET A 1 -11.42 -13.11 3.67
N LEU A 2 -12.32 -13.93 3.11
CA LEU A 2 -13.13 -13.76 1.87
C LEU A 2 -12.53 -14.22 0.51
N ILE A 3 -12.14 -15.50 0.39
CA ILE A 3 -12.09 -16.22 -0.91
C ILE A 3 -13.48 -16.85 -1.18
N PHE A 4 -14.56 -16.06 -1.17
CA PHE A 4 -15.91 -16.59 -1.43
C PHE A 4 -16.64 -15.97 -2.64
N CYS A 5 -16.00 -15.10 -3.41
CA CYS A 5 -16.72 -14.28 -4.39
C CYS A 5 -16.42 -14.51 -5.88
N LEU A 6 -15.86 -15.65 -6.30
CA LEU A 6 -15.72 -15.95 -7.73
C LEU A 6 -16.36 -17.24 -8.24
N ILE A 7 -17.11 -17.97 -7.41
CA ILE A 7 -18.04 -18.97 -7.95
C ILE A 7 -19.36 -18.25 -8.29
N GLY A 8 -19.33 -17.54 -9.40
CA GLY A 8 -20.51 -17.04 -10.07
C GLY A 8 -21.51 -18.18 -10.29
N CYS A 9 -22.79 -17.87 -10.05
CA CYS A 9 -23.98 -18.64 -10.38
C CYS A 9 -23.81 -19.82 -11.36
N LYS A 10 -24.14 -21.03 -10.86
CA LYS A 10 -24.58 -22.25 -11.58
C LYS A 10 -23.57 -22.99 -12.47
N LYS A 11 -22.89 -23.96 -11.85
CA LYS A 11 -22.85 -25.41 -12.15
C LYS A 11 -22.26 -26.07 -10.89
N THR A 12 -22.59 -27.33 -10.60
CA THR A 12 -22.10 -28.03 -9.39
C THR A 12 -20.58 -27.86 -9.28
N ALA A 13 -20.11 -27.18 -8.24
CA ALA A 13 -18.67 -27.03 -7.98
C ALA A 13 -18.03 -28.42 -7.96
N ASP A 14 -16.89 -28.57 -8.66
CA ASP A 14 -16.21 -29.87 -8.71
C ASP A 14 -15.82 -30.25 -7.28
N PRO A 15 -16.19 -31.45 -6.78
CA PRO A 15 -15.87 -31.84 -5.41
C PRO A 15 -14.36 -31.79 -5.11
N ARG A 16 -13.51 -31.91 -6.13
CA ARG A 16 -12.04 -31.79 -6.04
C ARG A 16 -11.57 -30.38 -5.64
N GLU A 17 -12.34 -29.35 -5.99
CA GLU A 17 -12.00 -27.95 -5.66
C GLU A 17 -11.97 -27.68 -4.16
N ARG A 18 -12.69 -28.49 -3.36
CA ARG A 18 -12.81 -28.27 -1.92
C ARG A 18 -11.46 -28.27 -1.21
N GLU A 19 -10.60 -29.22 -1.53
CA GLU A 19 -9.30 -29.36 -0.88
C GLU A 19 -8.33 -28.28 -1.34
N ILE A 20 -8.41 -27.88 -2.61
CA ILE A 20 -7.68 -26.73 -3.16
C ILE A 20 -8.09 -25.44 -2.41
N ILE A 21 -9.38 -25.21 -2.20
CA ILE A 21 -9.88 -24.05 -1.44
C ILE A 21 -9.35 -24.05 0.01
N VAL A 22 -9.23 -25.21 0.66
CA VAL A 22 -8.66 -25.31 2.01
C VAL A 22 -7.21 -24.84 2.01
N LEU A 23 -6.40 -25.33 1.07
CA LEU A 23 -4.99 -24.94 0.94
C LEU A 23 -4.84 -23.43 0.66
N LEU A 24 -5.69 -22.86 -0.20
CA LEU A 24 -5.69 -21.42 -0.46
C LEU A 24 -6.03 -20.60 0.78
N ASN A 25 -7.00 -21.01 1.60
CA ASN A 25 -7.31 -20.30 2.85
C ASN A 25 -6.20 -20.39 3.90
N GLU A 26 -5.31 -21.38 3.78
CA GLU A 26 -4.10 -21.54 4.60
C GLU A 26 -2.86 -20.87 3.98
N ASN A 27 -3.00 -20.15 2.86
CA ASN A 27 -1.92 -19.53 2.08
C ASN A 27 -0.88 -20.53 1.54
N LYS A 28 -1.27 -21.80 1.35
CA LYS A 28 -0.41 -22.87 0.84
C LYS A 28 -0.53 -23.00 -0.67
N TYR A 29 -0.08 -21.96 -1.37
CA TYR A 29 -0.26 -21.83 -2.82
C TYR A 29 0.47 -22.91 -3.63
N ASP A 30 1.67 -23.30 -3.20
CA ASP A 30 2.45 -24.33 -3.89
C ASP A 30 1.83 -25.71 -3.71
N GLU A 31 1.42 -26.06 -2.47
CA GLU A 31 0.68 -27.30 -2.21
C GLU A 31 -0.64 -27.35 -3.01
N ALA A 32 -1.32 -26.21 -3.17
CA ALA A 32 -2.53 -26.14 -3.97
C ALA A 32 -2.26 -26.42 -5.47
N ARG A 33 -1.13 -25.94 -6.00
CA ARG A 33 -0.71 -26.22 -7.40
C ARG A 33 -0.35 -27.69 -7.59
N ASP A 34 0.41 -28.26 -6.66
CA ASP A 34 0.77 -29.68 -6.69
C ASP A 34 -0.48 -30.56 -6.68
N LEU A 35 -1.43 -30.24 -5.79
CA LEU A 35 -2.71 -30.94 -5.72
C LEU A 35 -3.54 -30.79 -7.00
N ILE A 36 -3.53 -29.62 -7.65
CA ILE A 36 -4.20 -29.42 -8.95
C ILE A 36 -3.61 -30.34 -10.02
N ILE A 37 -2.28 -30.45 -10.08
CA ILE A 37 -1.59 -31.32 -11.04
C ILE A 37 -2.01 -32.78 -10.82
N GLU A 38 -2.09 -33.22 -9.56
CA GLU A 38 -2.54 -34.58 -9.23
C GLU A 38 -4.02 -34.83 -9.54
N LEU A 39 -4.90 -33.89 -9.19
CA LEU A 39 -6.35 -34.07 -9.30
C LEU A 39 -6.90 -33.94 -10.73
N TYR A 40 -6.16 -33.25 -11.61
CA TYR A 40 -6.57 -32.96 -12.99
C TYR A 40 -5.60 -33.54 -14.03
N ASP A 41 -4.81 -34.56 -13.66
CA ASP A 41 -3.98 -35.30 -14.61
C ASP A 41 -4.84 -35.83 -15.78
N GLY A 42 -4.38 -35.59 -17.01
CA GLY A 42 -5.13 -35.89 -18.23
C GLY A 42 -6.26 -34.89 -18.60
N GLU A 43 -6.55 -33.88 -17.76
CA GLU A 43 -7.50 -32.80 -18.02
C GLU A 43 -6.79 -31.44 -18.21
N GLU A 44 -5.86 -31.36 -19.18
CA GLU A 44 -4.93 -30.22 -19.37
C GLU A 44 -5.59 -28.84 -19.28
N LYS A 45 -6.70 -28.62 -20.00
CA LYS A 45 -7.41 -27.32 -19.98
C LYS A 45 -7.91 -26.95 -18.60
N LYS A 46 -8.45 -27.92 -17.87
CA LYS A 46 -9.01 -27.69 -16.53
C LYS A 46 -7.89 -27.46 -15.52
N MET A 47 -6.80 -28.22 -15.65
CA MET A 47 -5.59 -28.00 -14.86
C MET A 47 -5.05 -26.58 -15.06
N GLU A 48 -4.91 -26.12 -16.30
CA GLU A 48 -4.46 -24.76 -16.63
C GLU A 48 -5.39 -23.68 -16.05
N GLU A 49 -6.70 -23.84 -16.18
CA GLU A 49 -7.70 -22.95 -15.60
C GLU A 49 -7.54 -22.84 -14.07
N MET A 50 -7.35 -23.98 -13.40
CA MET A 50 -7.18 -24.03 -11.95
C MET A 50 -5.85 -23.42 -11.49
N ILE A 51 -4.74 -23.69 -12.19
CA ILE A 51 -3.45 -23.06 -11.90
C ILE A 51 -3.55 -21.53 -12.08
N CYS A 52 -4.21 -21.08 -13.16
CA CYS A 52 -4.44 -19.65 -13.39
C CYS A 52 -5.25 -19.01 -12.26
N TRP A 53 -6.27 -19.70 -11.76
CA TRP A 53 -7.06 -19.25 -10.61
C TRP A 53 -6.20 -19.12 -9.35
N VAL A 54 -5.39 -20.13 -9.01
CA VAL A 54 -4.48 -20.08 -7.84
C VAL A 54 -3.49 -18.92 -7.95
N ASN A 55 -2.87 -18.74 -9.12
CA ASN A 55 -1.93 -17.64 -9.37
C ASN A 55 -2.59 -16.28 -9.19
N LYS A 56 -3.85 -16.14 -9.63
CA LYS A 56 -4.62 -14.91 -9.45
C LYS A 56 -4.92 -14.65 -7.97
N VAL A 57 -5.36 -15.66 -7.22
CA VAL A 57 -5.63 -15.52 -5.78
C VAL A 57 -4.37 -15.09 -5.04
N GLU A 58 -3.24 -15.77 -5.26
CA GLU A 58 -1.97 -15.41 -4.62
C GLU A 58 -1.56 -13.97 -4.92
N LYS A 59 -1.68 -13.55 -6.19
CA LYS A 59 -1.37 -12.19 -6.60
C LYS A 59 -2.28 -11.17 -5.90
N ASP A 60 -3.58 -11.39 -5.92
CA ASP A 60 -4.57 -10.50 -5.30
C ASP A 60 -4.32 -10.38 -3.79
N GLU A 61 -4.02 -11.50 -3.11
CA GLU A 61 -3.68 -11.49 -1.69
C GLU A 61 -2.39 -10.74 -1.37
N ARG A 62 -1.36 -10.90 -2.21
CA ARG A 62 -0.09 -10.17 -2.07
C ARG A 62 -0.30 -8.66 -2.21
N GLU A 63 -1.05 -8.23 -3.23
CA GLU A 63 -1.39 -6.81 -3.42
C GLU A 63 -2.21 -6.24 -2.25
N ILE A 64 -3.11 -7.04 -1.67
CA ILE A 64 -3.86 -6.65 -0.46
C ILE A 64 -2.92 -6.51 0.74
N GLN A 65 -2.01 -7.47 0.94
CA GLN A 65 -1.07 -7.45 2.05
C GLN A 65 -0.12 -6.24 1.95
N GLU A 66 0.38 -5.93 0.75
CA GLU A 66 1.22 -4.75 0.49
C GLU A 66 0.48 -3.45 0.86
N LYS A 67 -0.80 -3.31 0.46
CA LYS A 67 -1.63 -2.15 0.83
C LYS A 67 -1.90 -2.07 2.33
N ILE A 68 -2.10 -3.21 2.98
CA ILE A 68 -2.28 -3.27 4.44
C ILE A 68 -0.99 -2.80 5.13
N ASP A 69 0.16 -3.27 4.68
CA ASP A 69 1.46 -2.90 5.25
C ASP A 69 1.78 -1.41 5.03
N GLU A 70 1.48 -0.87 3.85
CA GLU A 70 1.57 0.57 3.55
C GLU A 70 0.64 1.39 4.47
N LEU A 71 -0.60 0.94 4.68
CA LEU A 71 -1.54 1.59 5.59
C LEU A 71 -1.09 1.51 7.05
N TYR A 72 -0.48 0.40 7.47
CA TYR A 72 0.08 0.28 8.81
C TYR A 72 1.33 1.15 8.99
N LEU A 73 2.19 1.24 7.97
CA LEU A 73 3.38 2.09 7.98
C LEU A 73 2.97 3.56 8.09
N SER A 74 2.08 4.05 7.23
CA SER A 74 1.61 5.44 7.27
C SER A 74 1.00 5.85 8.62
N LYS A 75 0.44 4.91 9.39
CA LYS A 75 -0.06 5.15 10.77
C LYS A 75 1.04 5.28 11.83
N LYS A 76 2.29 4.90 11.55
CA LYS A 76 3.41 5.02 12.51
C LYS A 76 3.88 6.45 12.70
N LEU A 77 3.63 7.32 11.72
CA LEU A 77 3.97 8.74 11.73
C LEU A 77 2.71 9.60 11.67
N ILE A 78 2.71 10.70 12.42
CA ILE A 78 1.67 11.72 12.32
C ILE A 78 2.33 13.05 12.04
N ILE A 79 1.99 13.65 10.90
CA ILE A 79 2.28 15.06 10.61
C ILE A 79 1.49 15.89 11.62
N GLN A 80 2.21 16.68 12.43
CA GLN A 80 1.60 17.53 13.42
C GLN A 80 0.90 18.71 12.73
N SER A 81 -0.25 19.11 13.27
CA SER A 81 -0.94 20.33 12.85
C SER A 81 -0.06 21.57 13.05
N GLY A 82 -0.35 22.66 12.32
CA GLY A 82 0.37 23.93 12.47
C GLY A 82 1.64 24.03 11.62
N HIS A 83 1.72 23.22 10.56
CA HIS A 83 2.65 23.46 9.47
C HIS A 83 2.41 24.85 8.85
N LYS A 84 3.46 25.41 8.26
CA LYS A 84 3.45 26.77 7.70
C LYS A 84 3.88 26.73 6.25
N LEU A 85 3.19 27.51 5.43
CA LEU A 85 3.58 27.81 4.06
C LEU A 85 4.16 29.22 4.00
N LYS A 86 5.29 29.39 3.31
CA LYS A 86 5.84 30.68 2.92
C LYS A 86 6.12 30.64 1.41
N ILE A 87 5.69 31.67 0.69
CA ILE A 87 6.06 31.88 -0.71
C ILE A 87 7.18 32.93 -0.77
N ASP A 88 8.25 32.63 -1.51
CA ASP A 88 9.39 33.53 -1.72
C ASP A 88 9.89 33.41 -3.16
N GLY A 89 9.55 34.39 -4.00
CA GLY A 89 9.73 34.30 -5.45
C GLY A 89 8.96 33.11 -6.04
N ASP A 90 9.64 32.29 -6.82
CA ASP A 90 9.07 31.11 -7.50
C ASP A 90 9.10 29.84 -6.61
N TYR A 91 9.31 29.99 -5.30
CA TYR A 91 9.44 28.86 -4.38
C TYR A 91 8.40 28.90 -3.26
N ALA A 92 7.86 27.71 -2.96
CA ALA A 92 7.08 27.44 -1.77
C ALA A 92 7.93 26.70 -0.74
N TYR A 93 7.88 27.18 0.50
CA TYR A 93 8.53 26.58 1.65
C TYR A 93 7.46 26.09 2.61
N ILE A 94 7.36 24.77 2.77
CA ILE A 94 6.47 24.16 3.75
C ILE A 94 7.30 23.61 4.89
N THR A 95 7.06 24.15 6.09
CA THR A 95 7.74 23.70 7.31
C THR A 95 6.74 23.08 8.26
N GLY A 96 7.13 22.01 8.93
CA GLY A 96 6.25 21.31 9.86
C GLY A 96 7.01 20.39 10.80
N ARG A 97 6.26 19.56 11.52
CA ARG A 97 6.82 18.53 12.40
C ARG A 97 6.11 17.22 12.16
N VAL A 98 6.84 16.11 12.26
CA VAL A 98 6.29 14.76 12.25
C VAL A 98 6.62 14.07 13.56
N LYS A 99 5.72 13.24 14.07
CA LYS A 99 5.88 12.48 15.31
C LYS A 99 5.84 10.98 15.04
N ASN A 100 6.78 10.23 15.62
CA ASN A 100 6.66 8.78 15.71
C ASN A 100 5.66 8.41 16.82
N VAL A 101 4.54 7.83 16.42
CA VAL A 101 3.47 7.34 17.33
C VAL A 101 3.44 5.82 17.44
N SER A 102 4.37 5.13 16.79
CA SER A 102 4.55 3.70 16.94
C SER A 102 5.37 3.35 18.18
N ASP A 103 5.45 2.05 18.48
CA ASP A 103 6.24 1.45 19.56
C ASP A 103 7.68 1.11 19.16
N LYS A 104 8.06 1.36 17.90
CA LYS A 104 9.39 1.05 17.36
C LYS A 104 10.10 2.29 16.81
N PRO A 105 11.43 2.33 16.84
CA PRO A 105 12.17 3.38 16.16
C PRO A 105 11.92 3.34 14.64
N ILE A 106 11.84 4.51 14.03
CA ILE A 106 11.82 4.69 12.57
C ILE A 106 13.20 5.15 12.14
N SER A 107 13.75 4.51 11.12
CA SER A 107 15.09 4.76 10.60
C SER A 107 15.09 5.63 9.35
N TYR A 108 13.94 5.70 8.68
CA TYR A 108 13.76 6.52 7.49
C TYR A 108 12.29 6.91 7.35
N PHE A 109 12.02 8.14 6.92
CA PHE A 109 10.71 8.53 6.45
C PHE A 109 10.75 9.62 5.39
N GLU A 110 9.69 9.67 4.57
CA GLU A 110 9.41 10.74 3.62
C GLU A 110 8.15 11.51 4.01
N ILE A 111 8.20 12.83 3.81
CA ILE A 111 7.03 13.71 3.84
C ILE A 111 6.84 14.22 2.43
N ARG A 112 5.66 13.99 1.87
CA ARG A 112 5.27 14.45 0.54
C ARG A 112 4.33 15.64 0.64
N VAL A 113 4.44 16.55 -0.32
CA VAL A 113 3.45 17.58 -0.61
C VAL A 113 2.84 17.33 -1.98
N ASP A 114 1.53 17.51 -2.09
CA ASP A 114 0.82 17.68 -3.36
C ASP A 114 0.24 19.09 -3.41
N TYR A 115 0.58 19.85 -4.46
CA TYR A 115 0.05 21.18 -4.73
C TYR A 115 -1.22 21.07 -5.59
N LEU A 116 -2.26 21.79 -5.20
CA LEU A 116 -3.62 21.59 -5.71
C LEU A 116 -4.16 22.83 -6.44
N ASP A 117 -4.97 22.62 -7.46
CA ASP A 117 -5.78 23.66 -8.10
C ASP A 117 -7.07 23.98 -7.31
N ASP A 118 -7.90 24.90 -7.83
CA ASP A 118 -9.17 25.30 -7.20
C ASP A 118 -10.19 24.15 -7.11
N ASP A 119 -10.05 23.13 -7.97
CA ASP A 119 -10.93 21.96 -8.03
C ASP A 119 -10.39 20.78 -7.19
N GLY A 120 -9.21 20.94 -6.58
CA GLY A 120 -8.55 19.91 -5.77
C GLY A 120 -7.75 18.90 -6.59
N ASN A 121 -7.48 19.14 -7.88
CA ASN A 121 -6.60 18.28 -8.67
C ASN A 121 -5.14 18.57 -8.34
N VAL A 122 -4.31 17.52 -8.36
CA VAL A 122 -2.86 17.66 -8.17
C VAL A 122 -2.23 18.30 -9.40
N LEU A 123 -1.63 19.48 -9.21
CA LEU A 123 -0.85 20.20 -10.22
C LEU A 123 0.60 19.71 -10.26
N ASP A 124 1.19 19.54 -9.08
CA ASP A 124 2.58 19.09 -8.91
C ASP A 124 2.78 18.47 -7.52
N SER A 125 3.90 17.78 -7.33
CA SER A 125 4.24 17.10 -6.08
C SER A 125 5.74 17.18 -5.80
N ASP A 126 6.09 17.22 -4.52
CA ASP A 126 7.49 17.17 -4.08
C ASP A 126 7.60 16.43 -2.74
N TYR A 127 8.82 16.17 -2.28
CA TYR A 127 9.05 15.49 -1.01
C TYR A 127 10.35 15.93 -0.32
N THR A 128 10.40 15.65 0.97
CA THR A 128 11.62 15.69 1.78
C THR A 128 11.71 14.41 2.59
N ASN A 129 12.91 14.07 3.06
CA ASN A 129 13.14 12.84 3.80
C ASN A 129 14.11 13.04 4.97
N ASP A 130 14.03 12.16 5.95
CA ASP A 130 14.98 12.07 7.05
C ASP A 130 15.36 10.59 7.26
N GLY A 131 16.66 10.30 7.21
CA GLY A 131 17.24 8.98 7.46
C GLY A 131 17.86 8.83 8.86
N LEU A 132 17.65 9.79 9.75
CA LEU A 132 18.06 9.72 11.14
C LEU A 132 17.01 9.01 11.96
N LYS A 133 17.50 8.22 12.93
CA LYS A 133 16.64 7.50 13.85
C LYS A 133 15.70 8.45 14.59
N LEU A 134 14.41 8.12 14.57
CA LEU A 134 13.34 8.77 15.31
C LEU A 134 12.71 7.75 16.27
N ASN A 135 13.01 7.86 17.56
CA ASN A 135 12.50 6.93 18.58
C ASN A 135 10.99 7.13 18.83
N PRO A 136 10.31 6.14 19.43
CA PRO A 136 8.91 6.28 19.84
C PRO A 136 8.65 7.56 20.63
N GLY A 137 7.63 8.32 20.24
CA GLY A 137 7.22 9.57 20.88
C GLY A 137 8.03 10.81 20.47
N GLU A 138 9.19 10.66 19.83
CA GLU A 138 10.00 11.79 19.35
C GLU A 138 9.35 12.50 18.16
N GLN A 139 9.75 13.76 17.98
CA GLN A 139 9.33 14.58 16.85
C GLN A 139 10.54 15.11 16.08
N ARG A 140 10.36 15.25 14.76
CA ARG A 140 11.35 15.84 13.86
C ARG A 140 10.72 17.01 13.11
N SER A 141 11.46 18.10 12.94
CA SER A 141 11.06 19.17 12.03
C SER A 141 11.42 18.77 10.59
N PHE A 142 10.59 19.16 9.63
CA PHE A 142 10.88 19.00 8.21
C PHE A 142 10.67 20.32 7.47
N GLU A 143 11.33 20.43 6.32
CA GLU A 143 11.15 21.51 5.35
C GLU A 143 11.09 20.88 3.94
N ILE A 144 10.08 21.28 3.17
CA ILE A 144 10.00 21.01 1.73
C ILE A 144 10.12 22.36 1.02
N MET A 145 11.06 22.45 0.09
CA MET A 145 11.27 23.62 -0.76
C MET A 145 11.04 23.21 -2.21
N SER A 146 9.93 23.66 -2.78
CA SER A 146 9.53 23.31 -4.14
C SER A 146 9.49 24.55 -4.99
N LYS A 147 10.04 24.47 -6.20
CA LYS A 147 9.79 25.49 -7.21
C LYS A 147 8.37 25.29 -7.72
N VAL A 148 7.51 26.28 -7.59
CA VAL A 148 6.09 26.15 -7.94
C VAL A 148 5.60 27.38 -8.69
N ASP A 149 4.68 27.15 -9.62
CA ASP A 149 3.86 28.21 -10.21
C ASP A 149 2.72 28.56 -9.23
N SER A 150 1.56 28.99 -9.73
CA SER A 150 0.39 29.24 -8.90
C SER A 150 -0.29 27.94 -8.47
N PHE A 151 -0.56 27.80 -7.18
CA PHE A 151 -1.44 26.77 -6.61
C PHE A 151 -2.41 27.42 -5.63
N LYS A 152 -3.43 26.67 -5.22
CA LYS A 152 -4.53 27.17 -4.38
C LYS A 152 -4.49 26.60 -2.99
N ASP A 153 -4.16 25.33 -2.90
CA ASP A 153 -3.96 24.63 -1.64
C ASP A 153 -2.84 23.61 -1.77
N TYR A 154 -2.46 23.02 -0.65
CA TYR A 154 -1.54 21.90 -0.61
C TYR A 154 -2.01 20.86 0.40
N SER A 155 -1.65 19.60 0.14
CA SER A 155 -1.85 18.52 1.09
C SER A 155 -0.53 17.89 1.46
N LEU A 156 -0.41 17.44 2.71
CA LEU A 156 0.77 16.73 3.19
C LEU A 156 0.42 15.28 3.49
N SER A 157 1.31 14.37 3.10
CA SER A 157 1.17 12.95 3.35
C SER A 157 2.51 12.34 3.76
N ILE A 158 2.45 11.18 4.41
CA ILE A 158 3.62 10.37 4.71
C ILE A 158 3.88 9.46 3.51
N GLY A 159 5.09 9.50 2.97
CA GLY A 159 5.55 8.62 1.89
C GLY A 159 6.16 7.33 2.43
N GLN A 160 7.32 6.95 1.90
CA GLN A 160 8.04 5.76 2.35
C GLN A 160 8.45 5.86 3.83
N ILE A 161 8.41 4.73 4.55
CA ILE A 161 8.89 4.60 5.93
C ILE A 161 9.70 3.29 6.04
N LYS A 162 10.81 3.31 6.80
CA LYS A 162 11.58 2.11 7.17
C LYS A 162 11.81 2.03 8.68
#